data_AF-A0A956L1A5-F1
#
_entry.id   AF-A0A956L1A5-F1
#
_cell.length_a   1.000
_cell.length_b   1.000
_cell.length_c   1.000
_cell.angle_alpha   90.00
_cell.angle_beta   90.00
_cell.angle_gamma   90.00
#
_symmetry.space_group_name_H-M   'P 1'
#
loop_
_entity.id
_entity.type
_entity.pdbx_description
1 polymer ?
#
loop_
_entity_poly.entity_id
_entity_poly.type
_entity_poly.pdbx_seq_one_letter_code
_entity_poly.pdbx_strand_id
1 'polypeptide(L)'
;MRSSPEHAGLRWDADDGLPRCVTSSDGTVLVRAWPELEGRGLWLRLPDGREIGLRFDAIDHPVLGRCDAIHDHDGEVLALSSRVDWRHPREIPALDRPGALPRGAGTALLNLLAWQATRAGTGPLRYHGPYPSLALWRSLRASFRAPAPDAQDRFLADAQARALAGRRGEIDVDFHPDPHAWGWPHPRICVQRRGDVVERVYLDGRPYDRGSTGPWRLDDRGERLVAVIALGTEIWCERLSLDPSGGLLDDPRPLPGVPLDLQGAPLPRPVVEVLGEVIAAQAPDLLAPEIRALLGSTSLRWGEPGDDLAAWRDGALE
;
A
#
# COMPACT_ATOMS: atom_id res chain seq x y z
N MET A 1 33.58 -14.79 8.00
CA MET A 1 32.48 -13.80 8.07
C MET A 1 32.55 -12.96 6.81
N ARG A 2 31.66 -13.19 5.84
CA ARG A 2 31.55 -12.31 4.67
C ARG A 2 30.72 -11.10 5.10
N SER A 3 31.26 -9.89 4.96
CA SER A 3 30.55 -8.65 5.26
C SER A 3 29.30 -8.57 4.37
N SER A 4 28.12 -8.51 4.99
CA SER A 4 26.86 -8.29 4.29
C SER A 4 26.90 -6.96 3.53
N PRO A 5 26.58 -6.90 2.23
CA PRO A 5 26.54 -5.65 1.49
C PRO A 5 25.43 -4.75 2.06
N GLU A 6 25.79 -3.52 2.44
CA GLU A 6 24.84 -2.48 2.79
C GLU A 6 24.23 -1.92 1.51
N HIS A 7 22.96 -2.24 1.26
CA HIS A 7 22.17 -1.63 0.19
C HIS A 7 21.09 -0.77 0.83
N ALA A 8 21.07 0.53 0.53
CA ALA A 8 20.07 1.48 1.02
C ALA A 8 19.95 1.56 2.57
N GLY A 9 21.06 1.40 3.30
CA GLY A 9 21.07 1.46 4.77
C GLY A 9 20.45 0.22 5.44
N LEU A 10 20.36 -0.89 4.70
CA LEU A 10 19.88 -2.17 5.21
C LEU A 10 21.03 -3.16 5.32
N ARG A 11 20.98 -3.99 6.37
CA ARG A 11 21.86 -5.16 6.50
C ARG A 11 21.10 -6.40 6.08
N TRP A 12 21.73 -7.17 5.19
CA TRP A 12 21.14 -8.34 4.58
C TRP A 12 21.91 -9.59 5.00
N ASP A 13 21.23 -10.49 5.72
CA ASP A 13 21.62 -11.89 5.82
C ASP A 13 20.77 -12.69 4.81
N ALA A 14 21.44 -13.46 3.96
CA ALA A 14 20.81 -14.18 2.87
C ALA A 14 21.38 -15.58 2.74
N ASP A 15 20.52 -16.51 2.35
CA ASP A 15 20.86 -17.90 2.07
C ASP A 15 20.26 -18.27 0.72
N ASP A 16 21.10 -18.78 -0.18
CA ASP A 16 20.72 -19.13 -1.55
C ASP A 16 19.95 -18.01 -2.28
N GLY A 17 20.33 -16.74 -2.08
CA GLY A 17 19.70 -15.58 -2.73
C GLY A 17 18.39 -15.10 -2.10
N LEU A 18 17.82 -15.85 -1.14
CA LEU A 18 16.67 -15.44 -0.35
C LEU A 18 17.09 -14.75 0.95
N PRO A 19 16.34 -13.77 1.46
CA PRO A 19 16.64 -13.15 2.74
C PRO A 19 16.39 -14.14 3.89
N ARG A 20 17.39 -14.30 4.76
CA ARG A 20 17.23 -14.92 6.08
C ARG A 20 16.83 -13.89 7.13
N CYS A 21 17.45 -12.72 7.07
CA CYS A 21 17.14 -11.60 7.93
C CYS A 21 17.51 -10.29 7.22
N VAL A 22 16.62 -9.32 7.21
CA VAL A 22 16.87 -7.98 6.69
C VAL A 22 16.59 -7.01 7.82
N THR A 23 17.57 -6.20 8.20
CA THR A 23 17.43 -5.19 9.25
C THR A 23 17.68 -3.80 8.71
N SER A 24 16.91 -2.82 9.15
CA SER A 24 17.20 -1.40 8.94
C SER A 24 18.42 -0.92 9.73
N SER A 25 18.87 0.30 9.45
CA SER A 25 20.01 0.93 10.11
C SER A 25 19.84 1.08 11.62
N ASP A 26 18.60 1.18 12.11
CA ASP A 26 18.25 1.24 13.53
C ASP A 26 18.16 -0.15 14.20
N GLY A 27 18.42 -1.23 13.44
CA GLY A 27 18.37 -2.60 13.91
C GLY A 27 16.99 -3.26 13.83
N THR A 28 15.95 -2.57 13.35
CA THR A 28 14.61 -3.16 13.20
C THR A 28 14.62 -4.26 12.15
N VAL A 29 14.09 -5.44 12.49
CA VAL A 29 13.93 -6.55 11.54
C VAL A 29 12.74 -6.25 10.62
N LEU A 30 13.01 -6.14 9.31
CA LEU A 30 12.01 -5.89 8.27
C LEU A 30 11.52 -7.19 7.63
N VAL A 31 12.43 -8.14 7.45
CA VAL A 31 12.16 -9.44 6.85
C VAL A 31 12.92 -10.49 7.63
N ARG A 32 12.31 -11.63 7.89
CA ARG A 32 12.98 -12.81 8.47
C ARG A 32 12.49 -14.08 7.81
N ALA A 33 13.34 -15.11 7.76
CA ALA A 33 12.92 -16.43 7.32
C ALA A 33 11.76 -16.93 8.19
N TRP A 34 10.84 -17.66 7.58
CA TRP A 34 9.82 -18.42 8.28
C TRP A 34 10.42 -19.79 8.67
N PRO A 35 10.81 -20.01 9.94
CA PRO A 35 11.63 -21.18 10.31
C PRO A 35 10.94 -22.51 10.02
N GLU A 36 9.62 -22.59 10.24
CA GLU A 36 8.79 -23.77 10.03
C GLU A 36 8.68 -24.19 8.55
N LEU A 37 9.10 -23.33 7.61
CA LEU A 37 8.98 -23.57 6.18
C LEU A 37 10.31 -23.90 5.49
N GLU A 38 11.41 -24.06 6.23
CA GLU A 38 12.73 -24.49 5.71
C GLU A 38 13.16 -23.70 4.44
N GLY A 39 13.06 -22.37 4.49
CA GLY A 39 13.43 -21.50 3.36
C GLY A 39 12.34 -21.35 2.28
N ARG A 40 11.14 -21.91 2.51
CA ARG A 40 9.97 -21.73 1.64
C ARG A 40 9.02 -20.62 2.10
N GLY A 41 9.48 -19.72 2.96
CA GLY A 41 8.69 -18.55 3.32
C GLY A 41 9.44 -17.51 4.15
N LEU A 42 8.82 -16.34 4.24
CA LEU A 42 9.32 -15.15 4.91
C LEU A 42 8.23 -14.53 5.77
N TRP A 43 8.61 -13.93 6.89
CA TRP A 43 7.80 -12.95 7.60
C TRP A 43 8.25 -11.55 7.19
N LEU A 44 7.29 -10.69 6.88
CA LEU A 44 7.52 -9.28 6.53
C LEU A 44 6.85 -8.39 7.58
N ARG A 45 7.62 -7.47 8.15
CA ARG A 45 7.10 -6.43 9.04
C ARG A 45 6.36 -5.37 8.22
N LEU A 46 5.24 -4.91 8.74
CA LEU A 46 4.41 -3.84 8.17
C LEU A 46 4.72 -2.48 8.86
N PRO A 47 4.32 -1.34 8.25
CA PRO A 47 4.52 -0.02 8.85
C PRO A 47 3.90 0.16 10.25
N ASP A 48 2.81 -0.54 10.56
CA ASP A 48 2.17 -0.54 11.88
C ASP A 48 2.82 -1.52 12.88
N GLY A 49 3.89 -2.19 12.47
CA GLY A 49 4.65 -3.13 13.28
C GLY A 49 4.09 -4.55 13.33
N ARG A 50 2.92 -4.82 12.73
CA ARG A 50 2.43 -6.19 12.52
C ARG A 50 3.31 -6.92 11.50
N GLU A 51 3.12 -8.22 11.37
CA GLU A 51 3.79 -9.04 10.35
C GLU A 51 2.78 -9.75 9.46
N ILE A 52 3.19 -10.02 8.21
CA ILE A 52 2.51 -10.95 7.31
C ILE A 52 3.46 -12.06 6.90
N GLY A 53 2.94 -13.25 6.70
CA GLY A 53 3.68 -14.39 6.19
C GLY A 53 3.59 -14.44 4.66
N LEU A 54 4.69 -14.77 3.99
CA LEU A 54 4.74 -15.06 2.57
C LEU A 54 5.28 -16.47 2.41
N ARG A 55 4.45 -17.38 1.91
CA ARG A 55 4.81 -18.78 1.65
C ARG A 55 4.93 -18.99 0.15
N PHE A 56 6.07 -19.52 -0.28
CA PHE A 56 6.36 -19.74 -1.70
C PHE A 56 5.72 -21.02 -2.22
N ASP A 57 5.30 -21.00 -3.49
CA ASP A 57 4.85 -22.17 -4.24
C ASP A 57 3.81 -23.00 -3.46
N ALA A 58 2.80 -22.32 -2.93
CA ALA A 58 1.93 -22.84 -1.89
C ALA A 58 0.66 -23.51 -2.43
N ILE A 59 -0.01 -22.84 -3.38
CA ILE A 59 -1.42 -23.11 -3.74
C ILE A 59 -1.60 -22.97 -5.26
N ASP A 60 -2.45 -23.81 -5.85
CA ASP A 60 -2.90 -23.65 -7.24
C ASP A 60 -4.18 -22.81 -7.30
N HIS A 61 -4.22 -21.82 -8.18
CA HIS A 61 -5.36 -20.92 -8.39
C HIS A 61 -5.91 -21.07 -9.81
N PRO A 62 -7.24 -21.16 -10.00
CA PRO A 62 -7.84 -21.38 -11.33
C PRO A 62 -7.46 -20.35 -12.39
N VAL A 63 -7.20 -19.10 -11.99
CA VAL A 63 -6.88 -17.99 -12.91
C VAL A 63 -5.38 -17.65 -12.91
N LEU A 64 -4.72 -17.76 -11.76
CA LEU A 64 -3.33 -17.31 -11.58
C LEU A 64 -2.32 -18.44 -11.77
N GLY A 65 -2.78 -19.69 -11.84
CA GLY A 65 -1.92 -20.88 -11.85
C GLY A 65 -1.29 -21.09 -10.47
N ARG A 66 -0.04 -21.55 -10.47
CA ARG A 66 0.73 -21.77 -9.24
C ARG A 66 1.00 -20.43 -8.54
N CYS A 67 0.71 -20.35 -7.25
CA CYS A 67 0.75 -19.12 -6.47
C CYS A 67 1.59 -19.22 -5.19
N ASP A 68 2.14 -18.08 -4.79
CA ASP A 68 2.61 -17.84 -3.43
C ASP A 68 1.41 -17.43 -2.57
N ALA A 69 1.41 -17.79 -1.29
CA ALA A 69 0.33 -17.46 -0.36
C ALA A 69 0.77 -16.40 0.65
N ILE A 70 -0.10 -15.42 0.89
CA ILE A 70 0.09 -14.37 1.88
C ILE A 70 -0.80 -14.69 3.08
N HIS A 71 -0.18 -14.80 4.24
CA HIS A 71 -0.80 -15.17 5.51
C HIS A 71 -0.81 -14.01 6.48
N ASP A 72 -1.80 -13.96 7.36
CA ASP A 72 -1.70 -13.17 8.58
C ASP A 72 -0.79 -13.86 9.62
N HIS A 73 -0.74 -13.29 10.83
CA HIS A 73 0.04 -13.84 11.93
C HIS A 73 -0.50 -15.17 12.46
N ASP A 74 -1.82 -15.39 12.36
CA ASP A 74 -2.49 -16.59 12.84
C ASP A 74 -2.40 -17.75 11.83
N GLY A 75 -1.94 -17.46 10.61
CA GLY A 75 -1.70 -18.44 9.55
C GLY A 75 -2.83 -18.50 8.51
N GLU A 76 -3.86 -17.66 8.62
CA GLU A 76 -4.96 -17.61 7.66
C GLU A 76 -4.53 -16.98 6.33
N VAL A 77 -5.01 -17.54 5.22
CA VAL A 77 -4.65 -17.05 3.87
C VAL A 77 -5.45 -15.81 3.51
N LEU A 78 -4.78 -14.67 3.53
CA LEU A 78 -5.35 -13.37 3.17
C LEU A 78 -5.52 -13.22 1.65
N ALA A 79 -4.47 -13.56 0.90
CA ALA A 79 -4.42 -13.40 -0.55
C ALA A 79 -3.41 -14.37 -1.18
N LEU A 80 -3.57 -14.59 -2.48
CA LEU A 80 -2.66 -15.34 -3.34
C LEU A 80 -1.99 -14.39 -4.32
N SER A 81 -0.69 -14.58 -4.49
CA SER A 81 0.14 -13.89 -5.47
C SER A 81 0.52 -14.88 -6.57
N SER A 82 0.49 -14.45 -7.84
CA SER A 82 1.17 -15.23 -8.88
C SER A 82 2.59 -15.56 -8.44
N ARG A 83 3.04 -16.80 -8.67
CA ARG A 83 4.36 -17.26 -8.23
C ARG A 83 5.47 -16.34 -8.72
N VAL A 84 6.36 -15.95 -7.81
CA VAL A 84 7.57 -15.19 -8.12
C VAL A 84 8.81 -16.02 -7.81
N ASP A 85 9.80 -16.01 -8.71
CA ASP A 85 11.15 -16.41 -8.32
C ASP A 85 11.79 -15.26 -7.51
N TRP A 86 11.61 -15.30 -6.19
CA TRP A 86 12.10 -14.26 -5.29
C TRP A 86 13.62 -14.13 -5.25
N ARG A 87 14.38 -15.09 -5.83
CA ARG A 87 15.84 -14.97 -5.98
C ARG A 87 16.23 -14.11 -7.18
N HIS A 88 15.45 -14.18 -8.25
CA HIS A 88 15.66 -13.43 -9.50
C HIS A 88 14.33 -12.93 -10.05
N PRO A 89 13.69 -11.94 -9.41
CA PRO A 89 12.37 -11.50 -9.83
C PRO A 89 12.40 -10.96 -11.26
N ARG A 90 11.44 -11.39 -12.10
CA ARG A 90 11.33 -10.96 -13.50
C ARG A 90 10.05 -10.20 -13.83
N GLU A 91 9.06 -10.31 -12.96
CA GLU A 91 7.75 -9.70 -13.15
C GLU A 91 7.20 -9.20 -11.81
N ILE A 92 6.29 -8.23 -11.88
CA ILE A 92 5.46 -7.83 -10.75
C ILE A 92 4.21 -8.73 -10.76
N PRO A 93 3.97 -9.51 -9.68
CA PRO A 93 2.89 -10.49 -9.67
C PRO A 93 1.51 -9.84 -9.52
N ALA A 94 0.48 -10.58 -9.95
CA ALA A 94 -0.91 -10.25 -9.66
C ALA A 94 -1.33 -10.82 -8.30
N LEU A 95 -2.22 -10.11 -7.61
CA LEU A 95 -2.92 -10.58 -6.42
C LEU A 95 -4.38 -10.92 -6.75
N ASP A 96 -4.92 -11.98 -6.17
CA ASP A 96 -6.33 -12.36 -6.31
C ASP A 96 -7.26 -11.38 -5.56
N ARG A 97 -6.90 -11.02 -4.33
CA ARG A 97 -7.69 -10.24 -3.38
C ARG A 97 -6.82 -9.17 -2.72
N PRO A 98 -6.33 -8.16 -3.47
CA PRO A 98 -5.48 -7.12 -2.92
C PRO A 98 -6.13 -6.36 -1.75
N GLY A 99 -7.46 -6.23 -1.75
CA GLY A 99 -8.24 -5.57 -0.68
C GLY A 99 -8.32 -6.36 0.64
N ALA A 100 -7.95 -7.65 0.65
CA ALA A 100 -7.88 -8.45 1.88
C ALA A 100 -6.59 -8.21 2.66
N LEU A 101 -5.60 -7.54 2.04
CA LEU A 101 -4.34 -7.25 2.70
C LEU A 101 -4.49 -6.11 3.73
N PRO A 102 -3.83 -6.20 4.89
CA PRO A 102 -3.74 -5.09 5.83
C PRO A 102 -3.13 -3.84 5.19
N ARG A 103 -3.47 -2.66 5.73
CA ARG A 103 -2.88 -1.40 5.29
C ARG A 103 -1.34 -1.48 5.35
N GLY A 104 -0.68 -1.08 4.26
CA GLY A 104 0.79 -1.13 4.14
C GLY A 104 1.38 -2.47 3.66
N ALA A 105 0.64 -3.58 3.71
CA ALA A 105 1.13 -4.90 3.26
C ALA A 105 1.51 -4.93 1.78
N GLY A 106 0.68 -4.33 0.91
CA GLY A 106 1.01 -4.22 -0.51
C GLY A 106 2.32 -3.44 -0.75
N THR A 107 2.54 -2.34 -0.03
CA THR A 107 3.80 -1.58 -0.11
C THR A 107 4.98 -2.39 0.42
N ALA A 108 4.82 -3.14 1.51
CA ALA A 108 5.86 -4.01 2.07
C ALA A 108 6.32 -5.07 1.04
N LEU A 109 5.36 -5.77 0.43
CA LEU A 109 5.62 -6.80 -0.58
C LEU A 109 6.29 -6.23 -1.83
N LEU A 110 5.80 -5.10 -2.34
CA LEU A 110 6.40 -4.43 -3.49
C LEU A 110 7.81 -3.90 -3.19
N ASN A 111 8.06 -3.44 -1.96
CA ASN A 111 9.40 -3.01 -1.55
C ASN A 111 10.36 -4.19 -1.40
N LEU A 112 9.90 -5.34 -0.88
CA LEU A 112 10.66 -6.60 -0.91
C LEU A 112 11.02 -7.02 -2.33
N LEU A 113 10.04 -6.98 -3.25
CA LEU A 113 10.25 -7.28 -4.66
C LEU A 113 11.30 -6.36 -5.28
N ALA A 114 11.20 -5.05 -5.05
CA ALA A 114 12.15 -4.06 -5.54
C ALA A 114 13.56 -4.29 -4.97
N TRP A 115 13.69 -4.54 -3.66
CA TRP A 115 14.99 -4.87 -3.06
C TRP A 115 15.62 -6.12 -3.67
N GLN A 116 14.85 -7.20 -3.81
CA GLN A 116 15.35 -8.45 -4.39
C GLN A 116 15.74 -8.26 -5.86
N ALA A 117 14.96 -7.49 -6.62
CA ALA A 117 15.29 -7.18 -8.00
C ALA A 117 16.59 -6.37 -8.12
N THR A 118 16.78 -5.34 -7.29
CA THR A 118 18.03 -4.58 -7.22
C THR A 118 19.22 -5.48 -6.86
N ARG A 119 19.07 -6.36 -5.85
CA ARG A 119 20.14 -7.28 -5.43
C ARG A 119 20.50 -8.31 -6.50
N ALA A 120 19.50 -8.82 -7.21
CA ALA A 120 19.69 -9.80 -8.28
C ALA A 120 20.17 -9.14 -9.59
N GLY A 121 20.22 -7.81 -9.66
CA GLY A 121 20.52 -7.08 -10.89
C GLY A 121 19.46 -7.29 -11.97
N THR A 122 18.22 -7.63 -11.58
CA THR A 122 17.10 -7.83 -12.50
C THR A 122 16.28 -6.56 -12.64
N GLY A 123 15.89 -6.21 -13.86
CA GLY A 123 15.01 -5.08 -14.13
C GLY A 123 15.26 -4.45 -15.51
N PRO A 124 14.34 -3.59 -15.99
CA PRO A 124 13.06 -3.24 -15.38
C PRO A 124 12.10 -4.44 -15.27
N LEU A 125 11.14 -4.36 -14.35
CA LEU A 125 10.07 -5.36 -14.20
C LEU A 125 8.80 -4.83 -14.87
N ARG A 126 7.95 -5.75 -15.33
CA ARG A 126 6.63 -5.40 -15.88
C ARG A 126 5.53 -6.06 -15.06
N TYR A 127 4.37 -5.41 -14.99
CA TYR A 127 3.21 -5.99 -14.32
C TYR A 127 2.59 -7.08 -15.18
N HIS A 128 2.39 -8.25 -14.57
CA HIS A 128 1.83 -9.41 -15.23
C HIS A 128 0.55 -9.86 -14.51
N GLY A 129 -0.54 -9.15 -14.80
CA GLY A 129 -1.83 -9.39 -14.18
C GLY A 129 -3.00 -8.77 -14.93
N PRO A 130 -4.22 -9.23 -14.63
CA PRO A 130 -5.42 -8.79 -15.34
C PRO A 130 -5.99 -7.45 -14.83
N TYR A 131 -5.47 -6.89 -13.72
CA TYR A 131 -6.10 -5.78 -13.00
C TYR A 131 -5.17 -4.57 -12.79
N PRO A 132 -4.71 -3.89 -13.85
CA PRO A 132 -4.11 -2.57 -13.68
C PRO A 132 -5.16 -1.61 -13.13
N SER A 133 -4.83 -0.95 -12.02
CA SER A 133 -5.70 0.05 -11.38
C SER A 133 -4.89 1.25 -10.94
N LEU A 134 -5.54 2.39 -10.75
CA LEU A 134 -4.87 3.59 -10.23
C LEU A 134 -4.32 3.35 -8.81
N ALA A 135 -5.00 2.52 -8.00
CA ALA A 135 -4.53 2.13 -6.68
C ALA A 135 -3.24 1.30 -6.76
N LEU A 136 -3.18 0.33 -7.69
CA LEU A 136 -1.97 -0.46 -7.93
C LEU A 136 -0.84 0.43 -8.47
N TRP A 137 -1.11 1.31 -9.43
CA TRP A 137 -0.15 2.28 -9.95
C TRP A 137 0.49 3.10 -8.82
N ARG A 138 -0.33 3.71 -7.96
CA ARG A 138 0.15 4.48 -6.79
C ARG A 138 0.97 3.63 -5.84
N SER A 139 0.61 2.37 -5.64
CA SER A 139 1.35 1.42 -4.79
C SER A 139 2.71 1.08 -5.41
N LEU A 140 2.78 0.86 -6.73
CA LEU A 140 4.02 0.59 -7.46
C LEU A 140 4.98 1.78 -7.39
N ARG A 141 4.47 3.01 -7.54
CA ARG A 141 5.29 4.24 -7.46
C ARG A 141 6.01 4.43 -6.12
N ALA A 142 5.60 3.75 -5.06
CA ALA A 142 6.30 3.77 -3.78
C ALA A 142 7.64 3.00 -3.82
N SER A 143 7.74 1.96 -4.64
CA SER A 143 8.91 1.05 -4.67
C SER A 143 9.56 0.92 -6.05
N PHE A 144 8.99 1.58 -7.07
CA PHE A 144 9.44 1.53 -8.45
C PHE A 144 9.36 2.90 -9.12
N ARG A 145 10.20 3.11 -10.14
CA ARG A 145 10.11 4.25 -11.06
C ARG A 145 9.65 3.80 -12.44
N ALA A 146 8.68 4.52 -12.97
CA ALA A 146 8.27 4.46 -14.37
C ALA A 146 8.59 5.82 -14.99
N PRO A 147 9.70 5.95 -15.75
CA PRO A 147 10.21 7.26 -16.18
C PRO A 147 9.41 7.86 -17.34
N ALA A 148 8.67 7.07 -18.11
CA ALA A 148 7.91 7.58 -19.24
C ALA A 148 6.76 8.48 -18.76
N PRO A 149 6.55 9.66 -19.36
CA PRO A 149 5.55 10.63 -18.90
C PRO A 149 4.11 10.13 -19.07
N ASP A 150 3.87 9.25 -20.04
CA ASP A 150 2.59 8.62 -20.37
C ASP A 150 2.39 7.25 -19.69
N ALA A 151 3.32 6.83 -18.83
CA ALA A 151 3.34 5.49 -18.26
C ALA A 151 2.06 5.15 -17.45
N GLN A 152 1.46 6.15 -16.78
CA GLN A 152 0.21 5.94 -16.06
C GLN A 152 -0.94 5.61 -17.01
N ASP A 153 -1.07 6.38 -18.09
CA ASP A 153 -2.16 6.21 -19.06
C ASP A 153 -2.04 4.87 -19.78
N ARG A 154 -0.81 4.50 -20.18
CA ARG A 154 -0.49 3.17 -20.72
C ARG A 154 -0.78 2.04 -19.75
N PHE A 155 -0.48 2.24 -18.47
CA PHE A 155 -0.73 1.23 -17.45
C PHE A 155 -2.23 0.96 -17.29
N LEU A 156 -3.05 2.02 -17.36
CA LEU A 156 -4.50 1.95 -17.19
C LEU A 156 -5.26 1.66 -18.50
N ALA A 157 -4.58 1.69 -19.64
CA ALA A 157 -5.17 1.40 -20.94
C ALA A 157 -5.81 0.01 -20.97
N ASP A 158 -7.05 -0.07 -21.44
CA ASP A 158 -7.85 -1.30 -21.55
C ASP A 158 -8.02 -2.08 -20.24
N ALA A 159 -7.81 -1.46 -19.07
CA ALA A 159 -7.90 -2.12 -17.76
C ALA A 159 -9.22 -2.91 -17.60
N GLN A 160 -10.34 -2.28 -17.95
CA GLN A 160 -11.66 -2.89 -17.86
C GLN A 160 -11.82 -4.09 -18.82
N ALA A 161 -11.40 -3.95 -20.09
CA ALA A 161 -11.49 -5.02 -21.07
C ALA A 161 -10.63 -6.23 -20.68
N ARG A 162 -9.43 -5.99 -20.12
CA ARG A 162 -8.53 -7.03 -19.61
C ARG A 162 -9.13 -7.76 -18.40
N ALA A 163 -9.69 -7.00 -17.46
CA ALA A 163 -10.34 -7.53 -16.27
C ALA A 163 -11.52 -8.45 -16.64
N LEU A 164 -12.40 -7.99 -17.53
CA LEU A 164 -13.56 -8.77 -18.00
C LEU A 164 -13.16 -10.02 -18.78
N ALA A 165 -12.09 -9.94 -19.57
CA ALA A 165 -11.60 -11.08 -20.34
C ALA A 165 -10.81 -12.09 -19.47
N GLY A 166 -10.52 -11.77 -18.20
CA GLY A 166 -9.66 -12.58 -17.33
C GLY A 166 -8.27 -12.81 -17.92
N ARG A 167 -7.83 -11.98 -18.87
CA ARG A 167 -6.58 -12.19 -19.62
C ARG A 167 -5.41 -11.76 -18.74
N ARG A 168 -4.62 -12.75 -18.32
CA ARG A 168 -3.29 -12.50 -17.77
C ARG A 168 -2.36 -12.13 -18.93
N GLY A 169 -1.61 -11.07 -18.76
CA GLY A 169 -0.64 -10.65 -19.74
C GLY A 169 0.24 -9.53 -19.21
N GLU A 170 1.38 -9.38 -19.85
CA GLU A 170 2.30 -8.29 -19.58
C GLU A 170 1.67 -6.96 -19.99
N ILE A 171 1.82 -5.95 -19.13
CA ILE A 171 1.57 -4.57 -19.47
C ILE A 171 2.90 -3.95 -19.86
N ASP A 172 2.94 -3.36 -21.06
CA ASP A 172 4.12 -2.65 -21.56
C ASP A 172 4.28 -1.33 -20.80
N VAL A 173 4.75 -1.41 -19.55
CA VAL A 173 5.23 -0.31 -18.73
C VAL A 173 6.39 -0.84 -17.89
N ASP A 174 7.57 -0.27 -18.12
CA ASP A 174 8.78 -0.63 -17.40
C ASP A 174 8.81 0.02 -16.01
N PHE A 175 8.85 -0.82 -14.98
CA PHE A 175 9.02 -0.43 -13.59
C PHE A 175 10.45 -0.76 -13.14
N HIS A 176 11.27 0.27 -13.03
CA HIS A 176 12.63 0.15 -12.51
C HIS A 176 12.59 0.04 -10.99
N PRO A 177 13.19 -1.01 -10.39
CA PRO A 177 13.28 -1.13 -8.95
C PRO A 177 13.96 0.10 -8.34
N ASP A 178 13.26 0.74 -7.41
CA ASP A 178 13.77 1.86 -6.62
C ASP A 178 13.20 1.66 -5.21
N PRO A 179 13.81 0.78 -4.40
CA PRO A 179 13.28 0.47 -3.09
C PRO A 179 13.58 1.58 -2.08
N HIS A 180 12.76 1.68 -1.05
CA HIS A 180 12.87 2.70 0.00
C HIS A 180 13.24 2.06 1.34
N ALA A 181 13.82 2.84 2.25
CA ALA A 181 14.10 2.40 3.62
C ALA A 181 12.94 2.79 4.57
N TRP A 182 12.74 1.96 5.58
CA TRP A 182 11.83 2.23 6.70
C TRP A 182 12.61 2.46 7.99
N GLY A 183 12.04 3.27 8.88
CA GLY A 183 12.52 3.49 10.24
C GLY A 183 11.36 3.82 11.18
N TRP A 184 11.49 3.43 12.45
CA TRP A 184 10.44 3.62 13.46
C TRP A 184 10.94 4.52 14.59
N PRO A 185 10.91 5.86 14.41
CA PRO A 185 11.31 6.78 15.47
C PRO A 185 10.40 6.71 16.71
N HIS A 186 9.21 6.09 16.56
CA HIS A 186 8.23 5.90 17.62
C HIS A 186 7.38 4.64 17.31
N PRO A 187 6.86 3.90 18.31
CA PRO A 187 6.08 2.66 18.07
C PRO A 187 4.86 2.82 17.16
N ARG A 188 4.27 4.02 17.14
CA ARG A 188 3.10 4.38 16.31
C ARG A 188 3.46 4.96 14.93
N ILE A 189 4.74 5.19 14.67
CA ILE A 189 5.21 5.96 13.50
C ILE A 189 6.21 5.12 12.70
N CYS A 190 5.94 4.96 11.41
CA CYS A 190 6.92 4.46 10.45
C CYS A 190 7.24 5.55 9.43
N VAL A 191 8.51 5.85 9.25
CA VAL A 191 8.98 6.80 8.24
C VAL A 191 9.51 6.02 7.04
N GLN A 192 9.00 6.35 5.86
CA GLN A 192 9.52 5.86 4.59
C GLN A 192 10.39 6.93 3.94
N ARG A 193 11.64 6.57 3.68
CA ARG A 193 12.66 7.45 3.11
C ARG A 193 13.36 6.85 1.91
N ARG A 194 13.83 7.72 1.02
CA ARG A 194 14.69 7.38 -0.10
C ARG A 194 15.88 8.32 -0.12
N GLY A 195 17.07 7.76 0.09
CA GLY A 195 18.22 8.57 0.46
C GLY A 195 17.88 9.38 1.72
N ASP A 196 18.10 10.68 1.65
CA ASP A 196 17.85 11.62 2.76
C ASP A 196 16.43 12.23 2.74
N VAL A 197 15.58 11.82 1.79
CA VAL A 197 14.26 12.42 1.58
C VAL A 197 13.18 11.51 2.19
N VAL A 198 12.41 12.06 3.13
CA VAL A 198 11.16 11.44 3.59
C VAL A 198 10.09 11.61 2.49
N GLU A 199 9.60 10.49 1.98
CA GLU A 199 8.55 10.44 0.95
C GLU A 199 7.16 10.20 1.56
N ARG A 200 7.10 9.44 2.67
CA ARG A 200 5.83 9.07 3.32
C ARG A 200 6.04 8.81 4.81
N VAL A 201 5.01 9.07 5.60
CA VAL A 201 4.95 8.71 7.02
C VAL A 201 3.69 7.89 7.27
N TYR A 202 3.79 6.83 8.05
CA TYR A 202 2.64 6.11 8.57
C TYR A 202 2.44 6.47 10.03
N LEU A 203 1.24 6.88 10.40
CA LEU A 203 0.81 7.06 11.79
C LEU A 203 -0.33 6.09 12.08
N ASP A 204 -0.15 5.20 13.04
CA ASP A 204 -1.10 4.12 13.35
C ASP A 204 -1.52 3.32 12.08
N GLY A 205 -0.53 3.04 11.23
CA GLY A 205 -0.73 2.32 9.95
C GLY A 205 -1.34 3.15 8.81
N ARG A 206 -1.71 4.42 9.03
CA ARG A 206 -2.30 5.29 8.00
C ARG A 206 -1.21 6.11 7.29
N PRO A 207 -1.13 6.07 5.95
CA PRO A 207 -0.10 6.79 5.19
C PRO A 207 -0.43 8.27 5.04
N TYR A 208 0.60 9.10 5.16
CA TYR A 208 0.66 10.52 4.83
C TYR A 208 1.75 10.67 3.77
N ASP A 209 1.33 10.88 2.53
CA ASP A 209 2.19 10.97 1.36
C ASP A 209 2.65 12.41 1.11
N ARG A 210 3.94 12.60 0.86
CA ARG A 210 4.48 13.90 0.45
C ARG A 210 4.01 14.26 -0.95
N GLY A 211 3.54 15.48 -1.15
CA GLY A 211 3.01 15.94 -2.44
C GLY A 211 1.66 15.33 -2.84
N SER A 212 0.98 14.63 -1.92
CA SER A 212 -0.37 14.14 -2.14
C SER A 212 -1.40 15.28 -2.10
N THR A 213 -2.36 15.25 -3.01
CA THR A 213 -3.56 16.10 -2.98
C THR A 213 -4.73 15.45 -2.25
N GLY A 214 -4.54 14.22 -1.75
CA GLY A 214 -5.52 13.52 -0.93
C GLY A 214 -5.67 14.14 0.46
N PRO A 215 -6.70 13.72 1.21
CA PRO A 215 -6.97 14.30 2.52
C PRO A 215 -5.88 13.97 3.55
N TRP A 216 -5.25 12.79 3.48
CA TRP A 216 -4.06 12.48 4.28
C TRP A 216 -2.80 12.79 3.47
N ARG A 217 -2.06 13.82 3.88
CA ARG A 217 -0.85 14.24 3.18
C ARG A 217 0.23 14.71 4.15
N LEU A 218 1.48 14.61 3.69
CA LEU A 218 2.64 15.11 4.39
C LEU A 218 3.04 16.45 3.79
N ASP A 219 2.72 17.54 4.49
CA ASP A 219 3.04 18.90 4.07
C ASP A 219 4.50 19.21 4.43
N ASP A 220 5.27 19.65 3.44
CA ASP A 220 6.62 20.16 3.64
C ASP A 220 6.58 21.66 3.94
N ARG A 221 7.05 22.05 5.12
CA ARG A 221 7.11 23.45 5.57
C ARG A 221 8.55 23.95 5.72
N GLY A 222 9.49 23.35 5.00
CA GLY A 222 10.91 23.70 5.01
C GLY A 222 11.64 23.07 6.19
N GLU A 223 11.49 23.64 7.38
CA GLU A 223 12.18 23.17 8.59
C GLU A 223 11.52 21.96 9.26
N ARG A 224 10.31 21.61 8.83
CA ARG A 224 9.55 20.46 9.36
C ARG A 224 8.63 19.87 8.32
N LEU A 225 8.35 18.59 8.49
CA LEU A 225 7.31 17.85 7.79
C LEU A 225 6.11 17.71 8.72
N VAL A 226 4.91 18.01 8.22
CA VAL A 226 3.69 17.96 9.03
C VAL A 226 2.69 17.00 8.38
N ALA A 227 2.36 15.92 9.08
CA ALA A 227 1.28 15.03 8.67
C ALA A 227 -0.05 15.73 8.96
N VAL A 228 -0.83 16.02 7.92
CA VAL A 228 -2.09 16.76 8.05
C VAL A 228 -3.26 15.95 7.51
N ILE A 229 -4.44 16.24 8.04
CA ILE A 229 -5.71 15.91 7.39
C ILE A 229 -6.28 17.20 6.82
N ALA A 230 -6.49 17.22 5.52
CA ALA A 230 -7.00 18.36 4.78
C ALA A 230 -8.31 18.03 4.06
N LEU A 231 -9.17 19.04 3.90
CA LEU A 231 -10.36 18.99 3.07
C LEU A 231 -10.15 19.98 1.91
N GLY A 232 -9.63 19.46 0.80
CA GLY A 232 -9.13 20.30 -0.29
C GLY A 232 -7.89 21.10 0.13
N THR A 233 -7.98 22.42 0.10
CA THR A 233 -6.89 23.32 0.52
C THR A 233 -6.89 23.60 2.01
N GLU A 234 -8.02 23.41 2.70
CA GLU A 234 -8.16 23.71 4.13
C GLU A 234 -7.59 22.59 4.99
N ILE A 235 -6.71 22.94 5.92
CA ILE A 235 -6.16 22.00 6.89
C ILE A 235 -7.18 21.84 8.02
N TRP A 236 -7.73 20.63 8.15
CA TRP A 236 -8.64 20.31 9.25
C TRP A 236 -7.88 20.04 10.54
N CYS A 237 -6.80 19.25 10.50
CA CYS A 237 -5.92 19.07 11.65
C CYS A 237 -4.49 18.67 11.29
N GLU A 238 -3.56 19.02 12.18
CA GLU A 238 -2.19 18.53 12.18
C GLU A 238 -2.06 17.35 13.14
N ARG A 239 -1.45 16.27 12.68
CA ARG A 239 -1.40 14.98 13.37
C ARG A 239 -0.05 14.71 14.00
N LEU A 240 1.01 15.14 13.34
CA LEU A 240 2.38 14.80 13.67
C LEU A 240 3.33 15.80 13.02
N SER A 241 4.36 16.23 13.76
CA SER A 241 5.45 17.06 13.27
C SER A 241 6.76 16.27 13.32
N LEU A 242 7.50 16.28 12.22
CA LEU A 242 8.81 15.66 12.10
C LEU A 242 9.84 16.68 11.60
N ASP A 243 11.11 16.47 11.91
CA ASP A 243 12.19 17.15 11.22
C ASP A 243 12.31 16.62 9.77
N PRO A 244 13.11 17.27 8.89
CA PRO A 244 13.25 16.83 7.50
C PRO A 244 13.85 15.43 7.32
N SER A 245 14.57 14.91 8.33
CA SER A 245 15.14 13.56 8.34
C SER A 245 14.15 12.48 8.83
N GLY A 246 12.98 12.90 9.32
CA GLY A 246 11.95 12.02 9.87
C GLY A 246 12.06 11.80 11.38
N GLY A 247 12.91 12.55 12.08
CA GLY A 247 12.96 12.56 13.54
C GLY A 247 11.72 13.22 14.13
N LEU A 248 11.27 12.70 15.28
CA LEU A 248 10.07 13.22 15.95
C LEU A 248 10.35 14.58 16.59
N LEU A 249 9.54 15.60 16.26
CA LEU A 249 9.63 16.91 16.93
C LEU A 249 8.68 17.00 18.12
N ASP A 250 7.46 16.45 17.99
CA ASP A 250 6.41 16.44 19.01
C ASP A 250 5.67 15.10 18.97
N ASP A 251 5.04 14.72 20.08
CA ASP A 251 4.18 13.53 20.13
C ASP A 251 2.99 13.64 19.16
N PRO A 252 2.52 12.50 18.58
CA PRO A 252 1.34 12.49 17.73
C PRO A 252 0.10 13.02 18.45
N ARG A 253 -0.59 13.97 17.80
CA ARG A 253 -1.82 14.56 18.32
C ARG A 253 -3.01 13.62 18.13
N PRO A 254 -4.03 13.62 19.01
CA PRO A 254 -5.27 12.87 18.82
C PRO A 254 -6.13 13.48 17.71
N LEU A 255 -7.06 12.70 17.14
CA LEU A 255 -7.95 13.24 16.11
C LEU A 255 -8.92 14.19 16.80
N PRO A 256 -9.25 15.34 16.19
CA PRO A 256 -10.36 16.14 16.68
C PRO A 256 -11.61 15.27 16.72
N GLY A 257 -12.33 15.26 17.84
CA GLY A 257 -13.61 14.58 17.93
C GLY A 257 -14.62 15.20 16.96
N VAL A 258 -15.50 14.37 16.41
CA VAL A 258 -16.69 14.89 15.72
C VAL A 258 -17.67 15.43 16.76
N PRO A 259 -18.33 16.57 16.51
CA PRO A 259 -19.45 17.02 17.34
C PRO A 259 -20.43 15.87 17.57
N LEU A 260 -20.78 15.59 18.83
CA LEU A 260 -21.59 14.42 19.22
C LEU A 260 -22.95 14.37 18.52
N ASP A 261 -23.48 15.52 18.12
CA ASP A 261 -24.71 15.69 17.36
C ASP A 261 -24.59 15.26 15.90
N LEU A 262 -23.38 15.24 15.35
CA LEU A 262 -23.10 14.76 14.00
C LEU A 262 -22.77 13.28 13.96
N GLN A 263 -22.17 12.70 15.00
CA GLN A 263 -21.77 11.29 14.98
C GLN A 263 -22.98 10.36 14.76
N GLY A 264 -22.93 9.57 13.67
CA GLY A 264 -24.03 8.68 13.28
C GLY A 264 -25.24 9.39 12.65
N ALA A 265 -25.24 10.71 12.55
CA ALA A 265 -26.30 11.46 11.85
C ALA A 265 -26.23 11.18 10.34
N PRO A 266 -27.37 11.10 9.64
CA PRO A 266 -27.40 10.89 8.20
C PRO A 266 -26.75 12.07 7.47
N LEU A 267 -25.97 11.75 6.44
CA LEU A 267 -25.47 12.75 5.51
C LEU A 267 -26.65 13.38 4.76
N PRO A 268 -26.65 14.71 4.54
CA PRO A 268 -27.71 15.37 3.78
C PRO A 268 -27.85 14.75 2.39
N ARG A 269 -29.08 14.48 1.96
CA ARG A 269 -29.35 13.82 0.67
C ARG A 269 -28.65 14.48 -0.53
N PRO A 270 -28.61 15.83 -0.66
CA PRO A 270 -27.88 16.49 -1.75
C PRO A 270 -26.37 16.16 -1.75
N VAL A 271 -25.77 15.97 -0.57
CA VAL A 271 -24.35 15.58 -0.47
C VAL A 271 -24.15 14.15 -0.96
N VAL A 272 -25.05 13.23 -0.59
CA VAL A 272 -25.01 11.83 -1.06
C VAL A 272 -25.18 11.75 -2.58
N GLU A 273 -26.07 12.55 -3.16
CA GLU A 273 -26.28 12.62 -4.61
C GLU A 273 -25.04 13.14 -5.35
N VAL A 274 -24.42 14.22 -4.86
CA VAL A 274 -23.16 14.73 -5.43
C VAL A 274 -22.04 13.70 -5.31
N LEU A 275 -21.91 13.04 -4.16
CA LEU A 275 -20.94 11.94 -3.99
C LEU A 275 -21.21 10.81 -4.98
N GLY A 276 -22.47 10.46 -5.21
CA GLY A 276 -22.87 9.45 -6.18
C GLY A 276 -22.44 9.78 -7.60
N GLU A 277 -22.63 11.03 -8.04
CA GLU A 277 -22.16 11.45 -9.37
C GLU A 277 -20.64 11.46 -9.48
N VAL A 278 -19.93 11.93 -8.44
CA VAL A 278 -18.45 11.94 -8.44
C VAL A 278 -17.88 10.53 -8.47
N ILE A 279 -18.42 9.60 -7.67
CA ILE A 279 -17.95 8.20 -7.65
C ILE A 279 -18.30 7.51 -8.96
N ALA A 280 -19.53 7.69 -9.47
CA ALA A 280 -19.96 7.09 -10.73
C ALA A 280 -19.12 7.59 -11.92
N ALA A 281 -18.72 8.86 -11.93
CA ALA A 281 -17.84 9.42 -12.97
C ALA A 281 -16.40 8.87 -12.93
N GLN A 282 -15.97 8.29 -11.81
CA GLN A 282 -14.65 7.67 -11.66
C GLN A 282 -14.68 6.13 -11.76
N ALA A 283 -15.87 5.55 -11.79
CA ALA A 283 -16.06 4.12 -11.92
C ALA A 283 -16.05 3.68 -13.39
N PRO A 284 -15.79 2.39 -13.67
CA PRO A 284 -16.06 1.82 -14.99
C PRO A 284 -17.51 2.08 -15.41
N ASP A 285 -17.73 2.41 -16.69
CA ASP A 285 -19.06 2.80 -17.21
C ASP A 285 -20.16 1.78 -16.88
N LEU A 286 -19.81 0.49 -16.86
CA LEU A 286 -20.72 -0.61 -16.56
C LEU A 286 -21.20 -0.66 -15.10
N LEU A 287 -20.53 0.04 -14.18
CA LEU A 287 -20.88 0.08 -12.75
C LEU A 287 -21.51 1.41 -12.35
N ALA A 288 -21.44 2.43 -13.23
CA ALA A 288 -21.92 3.76 -12.91
C ALA A 288 -23.43 3.79 -12.59
N PRO A 289 -24.33 3.07 -13.30
CA PRO A 289 -25.75 2.99 -12.93
C PRO A 289 -25.97 2.34 -11.56
N GLU A 290 -25.26 1.24 -11.27
CA GLU A 290 -25.37 0.46 -10.04
C GLU A 290 -24.86 1.26 -8.84
N ILE A 291 -23.77 2.01 -9.00
CA ILE A 291 -23.24 2.90 -7.96
C ILE A 291 -24.27 4.00 -7.61
N ARG A 292 -24.86 4.63 -8.63
CA ARG A 292 -25.92 5.63 -8.41
C ARG A 292 -27.13 5.02 -7.71
N ALA A 293 -27.56 3.83 -8.14
CA ALA A 293 -28.68 3.13 -7.53
C ALA A 293 -28.39 2.77 -6.06
N LEU A 294 -27.20 2.22 -5.80
CA LEU A 294 -26.75 1.84 -4.45
C LEU A 294 -26.69 3.06 -3.52
N LEU A 295 -26.04 4.14 -3.94
CA LEU A 295 -25.97 5.36 -3.13
C LEU A 295 -27.33 6.06 -3.01
N GLY A 296 -28.19 5.88 -4.02
CA GLY A 296 -29.57 6.31 -4.00
C GLY A 296 -30.42 5.60 -2.96
N SER A 297 -30.16 4.32 -2.70
CA SER A 297 -30.88 3.52 -1.69
C SER A 297 -30.18 3.42 -0.34
N THR A 298 -28.90 3.81 -0.24
CA THR A 298 -28.10 3.68 0.98
C THR A 298 -28.16 4.94 1.85
N SER A 299 -28.35 4.76 3.16
CA SER A 299 -28.19 5.83 4.15
C SER A 299 -26.71 5.95 4.55
N LEU A 300 -26.01 6.93 3.98
CA LEU A 300 -24.68 7.30 4.45
C LEU A 300 -24.79 8.16 5.72
N ARG A 301 -23.90 7.93 6.69
CA ARG A 301 -23.88 8.63 7.99
C ARG A 301 -22.48 9.14 8.29
N TRP A 302 -22.38 10.20 9.06
CA TRP A 302 -21.11 10.66 9.61
C TRP A 302 -20.51 9.59 10.53
N GLY A 303 -19.28 9.20 10.24
CA GLY A 303 -18.50 8.27 11.04
C GLY A 303 -17.83 8.93 12.24
N GLU A 304 -17.15 8.14 13.06
CA GLU A 304 -16.16 8.67 13.98
C GLU A 304 -14.88 9.00 13.18
N PRO A 305 -14.21 10.15 13.39
CA PRO A 305 -13.03 10.52 12.61
C PRO A 305 -11.89 9.50 12.66
N GLY A 306 -11.84 8.70 13.73
CA GLY A 306 -10.92 7.57 13.88
C GLY A 306 -11.11 6.45 12.87
N ASP A 307 -12.29 6.35 12.24
CA ASP A 307 -12.71 5.22 11.40
C ASP A 307 -12.94 5.60 9.93
N ASP A 308 -12.37 6.72 9.49
CA ASP A 308 -12.68 7.40 8.22
C ASP A 308 -14.05 8.13 8.33
N LEU A 309 -14.12 9.39 7.86
CA LEU A 309 -15.20 10.36 8.16
C LEU A 309 -16.64 9.89 7.82
N ALA A 310 -16.78 8.80 7.07
CA ALA A 310 -18.03 8.11 6.82
C ALA A 310 -17.80 6.59 6.91
N ALA A 311 -18.65 5.89 7.65
CA ALA A 311 -18.61 4.44 7.78
C ALA A 311 -19.85 3.82 7.11
N TRP A 312 -19.64 2.70 6.41
CA TRP A 312 -20.74 1.85 5.94
C TRP A 312 -21.29 1.03 7.11
N ARG A 313 -22.62 0.97 7.25
CA ARG A 313 -23.29 0.04 8.18
C ARG A 313 -24.30 -0.79 7.42
N ASP A 314 -24.18 -2.12 7.57
CA ASP A 314 -25.22 -3.05 7.15
C ASP A 314 -26.52 -2.76 7.93
N GLY A 315 -27.66 -2.70 7.22
CA GLY A 315 -28.99 -2.56 7.85
C GLY A 315 -29.92 -1.50 7.29
N ALA A 316 -29.80 -1.07 6.03
CA ALA A 316 -30.77 -0.18 5.37
C ALA A 316 -31.46 -0.81 4.14
N LEU A 317 -31.54 -2.14 4.11
CA LEU A 317 -32.50 -2.87 3.27
C LEU A 317 -33.51 -3.52 4.22
N GLU A 318 -34.52 -2.74 4.60
CA GLU A 318 -35.89 -3.24 4.78
C GLU A 318 -36.74 -2.70 3.64
#